data_AF-A0A7S4RVN8-F1
#
_entry.id   AF-A0A7S4RVN8-F1
#
_cell.length_a   1.000
_cell.length_b   1.000
_cell.length_c   1.000
_cell.angle_alpha   90.00
_cell.angle_beta   90.00
_cell.angle_gamma   90.00
#
_symmetry.space_group_name_H-M   'P 1'
#
loop_
_entity.id
_entity.type
_entity.pdbx_description
1 polymer ?
#
loop_
_entity_poly.entity_id
_entity_poly.type
_entity_poly.pdbx_seq_one_letter_code
_entity_poly.pdbx_strand_id
1 'polypeptide(L)'
;LLSRKECTNRLFNRAEGTEQFKGPKIVVLGNGPSLAMGDPLGAAIDSMDEVVRFNNFQVRNSGLEAWTGTKTTVHLSDSMLYPTYPEYAVPGACVALTLFMDRVVVAGSYFVFRMVADLEVSKALKFMFSSSLGWLKAEDIMRMKAALGLRAGKHPTSGVLAIDWFSRH
;
A
#
# COMPACT_ATOMS: atom_id res chain seq x y z
N LEU A 1 15.22 25.94 -0.08
CA LEU A 1 15.75 24.61 -0.47
C LEU A 1 15.18 23.60 0.53
N LEU A 2 14.13 22.83 0.31
CA LEU A 2 13.44 22.35 -0.88
C LEU A 2 11.95 22.39 -0.53
N SER A 3 11.10 23.08 -1.30
CA SER A 3 9.67 22.85 -1.17
C SER A 3 9.44 21.37 -1.46
N ARG A 4 8.83 20.65 -0.52
CA ARG A 4 8.42 19.26 -0.75
C ARG A 4 7.60 19.28 -2.03
N LYS A 5 7.99 18.50 -3.05
CA LYS A 5 7.16 18.37 -4.25
C LYS A 5 5.76 18.01 -3.78
N GLU A 6 4.75 18.68 -4.33
CA GLU A 6 3.37 18.28 -4.06
C GLU A 6 3.25 16.80 -4.33
N CYS A 7 2.69 16.09 -3.36
CA CYS A 7 2.50 14.67 -3.51
C CYS A 7 1.51 14.45 -4.65
N THR A 8 1.94 13.73 -5.70
CA THR A 8 1.07 13.35 -6.82
C THR A 8 0.34 12.05 -6.55
N ASN A 9 0.27 11.60 -5.29
CA ASN A 9 -0.54 10.46 -4.92
C ASN A 9 -2.00 10.85 -5.15
N ARG A 10 -2.59 10.24 -6.17
CA ARG A 10 -3.95 10.49 -6.64
C ARG A 10 -5.06 9.94 -5.73
N LEU A 11 -4.70 9.19 -4.69
CA LEU A 11 -5.65 8.52 -3.78
C LEU A 11 -5.52 9.03 -2.33
N PHE A 12 -4.29 9.26 -1.84
CA PHE A 12 -4.02 9.38 -0.41
C PHE A 12 -3.30 10.69 -0.01
N ASN A 13 -3.34 11.77 -0.81
CA ASN A 13 -2.62 13.00 -0.44
C ASN A 13 -3.13 14.33 -1.03
N ARG A 14 -4.44 14.48 -1.30
CA ARG A 14 -5.03 15.76 -1.74
C ARG A 14 -6.12 16.29 -0.81
N ALA A 15 -6.26 17.61 -0.82
CA ALA A 15 -7.44 18.33 -0.32
C ALA A 15 -8.69 17.78 -1.03
N GLU A 16 -9.81 17.80 -0.29
CA GLU A 16 -11.07 17.12 -0.62
C GLU A 16 -11.49 17.24 -2.10
N GLY A 17 -11.92 16.13 -2.69
CA GLY A 17 -12.72 16.14 -3.93
C GLY A 17 -12.07 15.68 -5.24
N THR A 18 -10.85 15.13 -5.25
CA THR A 18 -10.26 14.57 -6.48
C THR A 18 -9.50 13.25 -6.27
N GLU A 19 -10.21 12.22 -5.82
CA GLU A 19 -9.72 10.84 -5.96
C GLU A 19 -9.78 10.46 -7.44
N GLN A 20 -8.64 10.16 -8.05
CA GLN A 20 -8.59 9.72 -9.45
C GLN A 20 -8.27 8.23 -9.50
N PHE A 21 -9.30 7.41 -9.29
CA PHE A 21 -9.26 6.01 -9.70
C PHE A 21 -8.93 5.91 -11.19
N LYS A 22 -8.25 4.83 -11.61
CA LYS A 22 -8.02 4.53 -13.03
C LYS A 22 -9.31 4.14 -13.75
N GLY A 23 -10.31 3.69 -12.99
CA GLY A 23 -11.61 3.26 -13.48
C GLY A 23 -12.41 2.55 -12.37
N PRO A 24 -13.64 2.12 -12.70
CA PRO A 24 -14.57 1.55 -11.73
C PRO A 24 -14.28 0.10 -11.32
N LYS A 25 -13.48 -0.66 -12.08
CA LYS A 25 -13.19 -2.07 -11.78
C LYS A 25 -11.98 -2.18 -10.87
N ILE A 26 -12.24 -2.32 -9.58
CA ILE A 26 -11.21 -2.42 -8.54
C ILE A 26 -11.19 -3.85 -8.00
N VAL A 27 -10.00 -4.45 -7.93
CA VAL A 27 -9.78 -5.71 -7.21
C VAL A 27 -8.82 -5.51 -6.06
N VAL A 28 -9.20 -6.05 -4.90
CA VAL A 28 -8.38 -6.04 -3.69
C VAL A 28 -7.90 -7.47 -3.42
N LEU A 29 -6.59 -7.69 -3.50
CA LEU A 29 -6.00 -9.02 -3.43
C LEU A 29 -5.35 -9.26 -2.08
N GLY A 30 -5.92 -10.16 -1.29
CA GLY A 30 -5.27 -10.66 -0.08
C GLY A 30 -4.05 -11.55 -0.41
N ASN A 31 -3.16 -11.72 0.57
CA ASN A 31 -1.93 -12.52 0.42
C ASN A 31 -2.14 -13.98 0.86
N GLY A 32 -3.38 -14.43 1.01
CA GLY A 32 -3.70 -15.78 1.47
C GLY A 32 -3.32 -16.83 0.43
N PRO A 33 -2.84 -18.03 0.84
CA PRO A 33 -2.47 -19.09 -0.10
C PRO A 33 -3.63 -19.54 -0.98
N SER A 34 -4.88 -19.32 -0.53
CA SER A 34 -6.09 -19.60 -1.31
C SER A 34 -6.13 -18.92 -2.67
N LEU A 35 -5.42 -17.80 -2.84
CA LEU A 35 -5.31 -17.10 -4.12
C LEU A 35 -4.65 -17.98 -5.20
N ALA A 36 -3.71 -18.85 -4.82
CA ALA A 36 -2.97 -19.72 -5.74
C ALA A 36 -3.48 -21.18 -5.75
N MET A 37 -4.56 -21.47 -5.02
CA MET A 37 -5.15 -22.82 -4.95
C MET A 37 -6.42 -22.96 -5.80
N GLY A 38 -6.96 -21.84 -6.30
CA GLY A 38 -8.17 -21.82 -7.12
C GLY A 38 -7.89 -21.73 -8.62
N ASP A 39 -8.89 -21.24 -9.36
CA ASP A 39 -8.79 -21.00 -10.79
C ASP A 39 -7.69 -19.97 -11.12
N PRO A 40 -7.00 -20.10 -12.27
CA PRO A 40 -5.98 -19.17 -12.71
C PRO A 40 -6.59 -17.85 -13.19
N LEU A 41 -6.96 -16.98 -12.24
CA LEU A 41 -7.64 -15.71 -12.49
C LEU A 41 -6.68 -14.55 -12.79
N GLY A 42 -5.40 -14.79 -13.00
CA GLY A 42 -4.38 -13.76 -13.16
C GLY A 42 -4.65 -12.80 -14.32
N ALA A 43 -5.12 -13.31 -15.45
CA ALA A 43 -5.52 -12.48 -16.59
C ALA A 43 -6.77 -11.61 -16.28
N ALA A 44 -7.73 -12.15 -15.54
CA ALA A 44 -8.91 -11.40 -15.11
C ALA A 44 -8.54 -10.29 -14.12
N ILE A 45 -7.64 -10.58 -13.18
CA ILE A 45 -7.06 -9.60 -12.25
C ILE A 45 -6.35 -8.48 -13.03
N ASP A 46 -5.51 -8.85 -14.00
CA ASP A 46 -4.77 -7.88 -14.82
C ASP A 46 -5.68 -7.11 -15.79
N SER A 47 -6.94 -7.51 -15.98
CA SER A 47 -7.93 -6.74 -16.73
C SER A 47 -8.59 -5.62 -15.92
N MET A 48 -8.44 -5.63 -14.59
CA MET A 48 -9.04 -4.62 -13.70
C MET A 48 -8.36 -3.25 -13.88
N ASP A 49 -9.12 -2.19 -13.67
CA ASP A 49 -8.63 -0.81 -13.75
C ASP A 49 -7.65 -0.52 -12.60
N GLU A 50 -7.99 -1.01 -11.40
CA GLU A 50 -7.19 -0.93 -10.19
C GLU A 50 -6.94 -2.32 -9.60
N VAL A 51 -5.68 -2.58 -9.24
CA VAL A 51 -5.25 -3.78 -8.54
C VAL A 51 -4.51 -3.37 -7.28
N VAL A 52 -5.15 -3.64 -6.14
CA VAL A 52 -4.68 -3.27 -4.81
C VAL A 52 -4.02 -4.47 -4.14
N ARG A 53 -2.78 -4.29 -3.67
CA ARG A 53 -1.99 -5.34 -3.00
C ARG A 53 -1.39 -4.86 -1.68
N PHE A 54 -0.96 -5.81 -0.86
CA PHE A 54 -0.54 -5.56 0.51
C PHE A 54 0.88 -6.06 0.81
N ASN A 55 1.65 -5.25 1.54
CA ASN A 55 2.89 -5.66 2.19
C ASN A 55 3.82 -6.45 1.24
N ASN A 56 4.22 -7.66 1.65
CA ASN A 56 5.06 -8.56 0.89
C ASN A 56 4.26 -9.34 -0.17
N PHE A 57 3.64 -8.65 -1.13
CA PHE A 57 3.04 -9.33 -2.28
C PHE A 57 4.05 -9.38 -3.43
N GLN A 58 4.63 -10.55 -3.70
CA GLN A 58 5.52 -10.79 -4.83
C GLN A 58 4.74 -11.33 -6.03
N VAL A 59 4.61 -10.50 -7.06
CA VAL A 59 4.05 -10.91 -8.36
C VAL A 59 5.11 -11.25 -9.39
N ARG A 60 6.34 -10.76 -9.23
CA ARG A 60 7.40 -10.95 -10.22
C ARG A 60 8.26 -12.13 -9.83
N ASN A 61 8.43 -13.08 -10.76
CA ASN A 61 9.28 -14.25 -10.58
C ASN A 61 8.80 -15.21 -9.49
N SER A 62 7.51 -15.16 -9.14
CA SER A 62 6.92 -16.09 -8.16
C SER A 62 6.46 -17.40 -8.80
N GLY A 63 6.26 -17.42 -10.12
CA GLY A 63 5.66 -18.55 -10.83
C GLY A 63 4.15 -18.67 -10.60
N LEU A 64 3.56 -17.69 -9.89
CA LEU A 64 2.14 -17.66 -9.53
C LEU A 64 1.33 -16.68 -10.39
N GLU A 65 1.95 -16.11 -11.43
CA GLU A 65 1.37 -15.04 -12.26
C GLU A 65 0.03 -15.44 -12.88
N ALA A 66 -0.12 -16.73 -13.23
CA ALA A 66 -1.36 -17.28 -13.78
C ALA A 66 -2.56 -17.14 -12.80
N TRP A 67 -2.32 -17.12 -11.49
CA TRP A 67 -3.35 -16.97 -10.47
C TRP A 67 -3.43 -15.55 -9.92
N THR A 68 -2.28 -14.91 -9.72
CA THR A 68 -2.19 -13.64 -9.00
C THR A 68 -2.25 -12.43 -9.89
N GLY A 69 -2.04 -12.58 -11.19
CA GLY A 69 -1.75 -11.49 -12.11
C GLY A 69 -0.40 -10.83 -11.80
N THR A 70 -0.07 -9.80 -12.56
CA THR A 70 1.19 -9.05 -12.50
C THR A 70 1.00 -7.55 -12.27
N LYS A 71 -0.20 -7.03 -12.55
CA LYS A 71 -0.54 -5.62 -12.37
C LYS A 71 -0.65 -5.30 -10.89
N THR A 72 -0.10 -4.15 -10.53
CA THR A 72 -0.30 -3.52 -9.24
C THR A 72 -0.38 -2.03 -9.49
N THR A 73 -1.49 -1.41 -9.09
CA THR A 73 -1.71 0.03 -9.25
C THR A 73 -1.67 0.75 -7.91
N VAL A 74 -1.98 0.04 -6.83
CA VAL A 74 -1.93 0.53 -5.45
C VAL A 74 -1.29 -0.52 -4.56
N HIS A 75 -0.29 -0.12 -3.79
CA HIS A 75 0.40 -0.95 -2.81
C HIS A 75 0.20 -0.34 -1.42
N LEU A 76 -0.54 -1.02 -0.56
CA LEU A 76 -0.66 -0.66 0.85
C LEU A 76 0.39 -1.42 1.66
N SER A 77 1.33 -0.68 2.24
CA SER A 77 2.47 -1.24 2.95
C SER A 77 2.45 -0.79 4.41
N ASP A 78 2.84 -1.71 5.29
CA ASP A 78 3.16 -1.43 6.69
C ASP A 78 4.55 -0.81 6.89
N SER A 79 5.28 -0.50 5.82
CA SER A 79 6.65 0.05 5.77
C SER A 79 7.78 -0.89 6.19
N MET A 80 7.50 -2.16 6.52
CA MET A 80 8.53 -3.10 7.01
C MET A 80 9.55 -3.55 5.95
N LEU A 81 9.14 -3.57 4.67
CA LEU A 81 9.92 -4.19 3.59
C LEU A 81 10.11 -3.29 2.36
N TYR A 82 9.43 -2.14 2.32
CA TYR A 82 9.46 -1.20 1.20
C TYR A 82 10.18 0.09 1.64
N PRO A 83 11.16 0.66 0.89
CA PRO A 83 11.51 0.43 -0.52
C PRO A 83 12.84 -0.33 -0.74
N THR A 84 13.35 -1.04 0.26
CA THR A 84 14.76 -1.46 0.27
C THR A 84 15.07 -2.63 -0.66
N TYR A 85 14.09 -3.47 -0.99
CA TYR A 85 14.28 -4.57 -1.92
C TYR A 85 13.67 -4.29 -3.31
N PRO A 86 14.44 -4.45 -4.41
CA PRO A 86 13.98 -4.21 -5.78
C PRO A 86 12.75 -5.02 -6.19
N GLU A 87 12.59 -6.24 -5.68
CA GLU A 87 11.46 -7.12 -5.94
C GLU A 87 10.13 -6.58 -5.41
N TYR A 88 10.17 -5.68 -4.42
CA TYR A 88 8.98 -5.00 -3.91
C TYR A 88 8.70 -3.70 -4.63
N ALA A 89 9.64 -3.16 -5.39
CA ALA A 89 9.43 -1.93 -6.15
C ALA A 89 8.39 -2.18 -7.25
N VAL A 90 7.32 -1.38 -7.22
CA VAL A 90 6.26 -1.41 -8.22
C VAL A 90 6.23 -0.06 -8.95
N PRO A 91 6.98 0.09 -10.06
CA PRO A 91 7.01 1.33 -10.82
C PRO A 91 5.60 1.76 -11.25
N GLY A 92 5.26 3.03 -11.02
CA GLY A 92 3.96 3.59 -11.40
C GLY A 92 2.79 3.24 -10.49
N ALA A 93 2.99 2.44 -9.44
CA ALA A 93 1.98 2.23 -8.41
C ALA A 93 1.96 3.38 -7.41
N CYS A 94 0.76 3.68 -6.94
CA CYS A 94 0.51 4.46 -5.75
C CYS A 94 0.94 3.62 -4.52
N VAL A 95 1.77 4.17 -3.63
CA VAL A 95 2.19 3.46 -2.42
C VAL A 95 1.63 4.20 -1.21
N ALA A 96 0.92 3.48 -0.34
CA ALA A 96 0.35 4.03 0.88
C ALA A 96 0.95 3.34 2.11
N LEU A 97 1.54 4.13 3.02
CA LEU A 97 2.10 3.61 4.26
C LEU A 97 1.05 3.67 5.38
N THR A 98 0.36 2.55 5.59
CA THR A 98 -0.85 2.52 6.42
C THR A 98 -0.57 2.64 7.92
N LEU A 99 0.60 2.17 8.37
CA LEU A 99 1.02 2.27 9.77
C LEU A 99 1.53 3.66 10.17
N PHE A 100 1.98 4.46 9.21
CA PHE A 100 2.75 5.67 9.52
C PHE A 100 1.91 6.71 10.27
N MET A 101 0.66 6.93 9.86
CA MET A 101 -0.21 7.94 10.47
C MET A 101 -0.83 7.49 11.79
N ASP A 102 -0.93 6.18 12.05
CA ASP A 102 -1.52 5.64 13.30
C ASP A 102 -0.47 5.33 14.37
N ARG A 103 0.72 4.95 13.94
CA ARG A 103 1.80 4.47 14.80
C ARG A 103 3.13 5.08 14.37
N VAL A 104 3.21 6.40 14.31
CA VAL A 104 4.42 7.13 13.91
C VAL A 104 5.70 6.60 14.58
N VAL A 105 5.64 6.25 15.87
CA VAL A 105 6.79 5.69 16.60
C VAL A 105 7.18 4.28 16.12
N VAL A 106 6.21 3.43 15.81
CA VAL A 106 6.44 2.04 15.36
C VAL A 106 6.80 2.00 13.88
N ALA A 107 6.07 2.74 13.04
CA ALA A 107 6.38 2.87 11.63
C ALA A 107 7.70 3.62 11.40
N GLY A 108 7.96 4.66 12.20
CA GLY A 108 9.22 5.40 12.20
C GLY A 108 10.38 4.52 12.66
N SER A 109 10.21 3.67 13.67
CA SER A 109 11.25 2.73 14.09
C SER A 109 11.52 1.69 13.02
N TYR A 110 10.51 1.14 12.35
CA TYR A 110 10.70 0.22 11.22
C TYR A 110 11.44 0.87 10.05
N PHE A 111 11.07 2.11 9.73
CA PHE A 111 11.74 2.88 8.71
C PHE A 111 13.22 3.13 9.05
N VAL A 112 13.52 3.51 10.29
CA VAL A 112 14.91 3.74 10.78
C VAL A 112 15.69 2.43 10.85
N PHE A 113 15.13 1.37 11.44
CA PHE A 113 15.78 0.06 11.53
C PHE A 113 16.12 -0.48 10.14
N ARG A 114 15.24 -0.32 9.15
CA ARG A 114 15.51 -0.74 7.77
C ARG A 114 16.52 0.13 7.04
N MET A 115 16.47 1.45 7.22
CA MET A 115 17.51 2.34 6.69
C MET A 115 18.91 1.96 7.19
N VAL A 116 19.01 1.55 8.46
CA VAL A 116 20.27 1.14 9.08
C VAL A 116 20.66 -0.28 8.68
N ALA A 117 19.74 -1.25 8.75
CA ALA A 117 20.01 -2.65 8.46
C ALA A 117 20.33 -2.89 6.97
N ASP A 118 19.63 -2.21 6.07
CA ASP A 118 19.78 -2.44 4.63
C ASP A 118 20.85 -1.51 4.02
N LEU A 119 21.46 -0.59 4.79
CA LEU A 119 22.42 0.44 4.33
C LEU A 119 21.91 1.33 3.16
N GLU A 120 20.61 1.31 2.89
CA GLU A 120 19.97 1.95 1.74
C GLU A 120 19.25 3.25 2.12
N VAL A 121 19.85 4.03 3.03
CA VAL A 121 19.33 5.31 3.55
C VAL A 121 18.92 6.24 2.40
N SER A 122 19.71 6.30 1.33
CA SER A 122 19.45 7.18 0.18
C SER A 122 18.16 6.79 -0.57
N LYS A 123 17.86 5.50 -0.72
CA LYS A 123 16.64 5.02 -1.38
C LYS A 123 15.42 5.26 -0.51
N ALA A 124 15.54 5.00 0.79
CA ALA A 124 14.49 5.27 1.76
C ALA A 124 14.11 6.76 1.80
N LEU A 125 15.11 7.65 1.89
CA LEU A 125 14.87 9.10 1.82
C LEU A 125 14.22 9.50 0.49
N LYS A 126 14.74 9.03 -0.65
CA LYS A 126 14.12 9.30 -1.96
C LYS A 126 12.66 8.86 -2.03
N PHE A 127 12.33 7.71 -1.42
CA PHE A 127 10.96 7.23 -1.36
C PHE A 127 10.04 8.09 -0.48
N MET A 128 10.50 8.59 0.66
CA MET A 128 9.72 9.50 1.54
C MET A 128 9.35 10.83 0.87
N PHE A 129 10.15 11.23 -0.12
CA PHE A 129 9.91 12.39 -0.97
C PHE A 129 9.38 12.02 -2.36
N SER A 130 9.05 10.74 -2.59
CA SER A 130 8.47 10.28 -3.85
C SER A 130 7.05 10.81 -3.99
N SER A 131 6.70 11.19 -5.21
CA SER A 131 5.36 11.64 -5.54
C SER A 131 4.36 10.47 -5.60
N SER A 132 4.85 9.22 -5.63
CA SER A 132 4.01 8.01 -5.53
C SER A 132 3.55 7.68 -4.11
N LEU A 133 4.17 8.26 -3.09
CA LEU A 133 3.91 7.96 -1.68
C LEU A 133 2.74 8.81 -1.14
N GLY A 134 1.74 8.19 -0.54
CA GLY A 134 0.66 8.89 0.15
C GLY A 134 0.26 8.23 1.48
N TRP A 135 -0.74 8.82 2.14
CA TRP A 135 -1.06 8.58 3.54
C TRP A 135 -2.56 8.44 3.76
N LEU A 136 -2.97 7.35 4.41
CA LEU A 136 -4.33 7.28 4.95
C LEU A 136 -4.46 8.31 6.06
N LYS A 137 -5.55 9.09 6.04
CA LYS A 137 -5.84 10.09 7.09
C LYS A 137 -6.00 9.36 8.43
N ALA A 138 -5.47 9.96 9.50
CA ALA A 138 -5.58 9.37 10.85
C ALA A 138 -7.06 9.18 11.27
N GLU A 139 -7.93 10.10 10.86
CA GLU A 139 -9.39 10.04 11.10
C GLU A 139 -10.04 8.79 10.51
N ASP A 140 -9.65 8.39 9.29
CA ASP A 140 -10.16 7.18 8.65
C ASP A 140 -9.75 5.92 9.43
N ILE A 141 -8.50 5.89 9.89
CA ILE A 141 -7.98 4.77 10.69
C ILE A 141 -8.71 4.70 12.03
N MET A 142 -8.93 5.84 12.69
CA MET A 142 -9.63 5.91 13.97
C MET A 142 -11.10 5.52 13.85
N ARG A 143 -11.79 5.95 12.78
CA ARG A 143 -13.15 5.51 12.47
C ARG A 143 -13.20 3.99 12.32
N MET A 144 -12.26 3.41 11.56
CA MET A 144 -12.20 1.96 11.37
C MET A 144 -11.91 1.21 12.67
N LYS A 145 -11.01 1.71 13.51
CA LYS A 145 -10.77 1.14 14.84
C LYS A 145 -12.02 1.10 15.70
N ALA A 146 -12.80 2.19 15.70
CA ALA A 146 -14.05 2.27 16.42
C ALA A 146 -15.08 1.26 15.87
N ALA A 147 -15.23 1.18 14.55
CA ALA A 147 -16.13 0.23 13.89
C ALA A 147 -15.79 -1.23 14.19
N LEU A 148 -14.51 -1.57 14.30
CA LEU A 148 -14.04 -2.92 14.64
C LEU A 148 -14.00 -3.21 16.16
N GLY A 149 -14.32 -2.24 17.02
CA GLY A 149 -14.21 -2.40 18.48
C GLY A 149 -12.79 -2.67 18.97
N LEU A 150 -11.77 -2.16 18.26
CA LEU A 150 -10.38 -2.41 18.61
C LEU A 150 -9.96 -1.64 19.88
N ARG A 151 -9.36 -2.36 20.83
CA ARG A 151 -8.79 -1.77 22.05
C ARG A 151 -7.55 -0.91 21.73
N ALA A 152 -7.24 0.02 22.64
CA ALA A 152 -5.98 0.76 22.63
C ALA A 152 -4.79 -0.20 22.48
N GLY A 153 -3.87 0.09 21.57
CA GLY A 153 -2.76 -0.83 21.25
C GLY A 153 -2.94 -1.64 19.97
N LYS A 154 -4.17 -1.91 19.52
CA LYS A 154 -4.44 -2.64 18.27
C LYS A 154 -4.52 -1.70 17.06
N HIS A 155 -4.32 -2.26 15.87
CA HIS A 155 -4.37 -1.55 14.59
C HIS A 155 -5.13 -2.42 13.56
N PRO A 156 -6.02 -1.85 12.74
CA PRO A 156 -6.64 -2.58 11.63
C PRO A 156 -5.58 -3.04 10.63
N THR A 157 -5.70 -4.22 10.05
CA THR A 157 -4.71 -4.66 9.05
C THR A 157 -4.77 -3.76 7.81
N SER A 158 -3.66 -3.67 7.06
CA SER A 158 -3.61 -2.91 5.79
C SER A 158 -4.71 -3.35 4.81
N GLY A 159 -5.05 -4.65 4.82
CA GLY A 159 -6.19 -5.22 4.10
C GLY A 159 -7.53 -4.57 4.46
N VAL A 160 -7.86 -4.50 5.75
CA VAL A 160 -9.13 -3.90 6.19
C VAL A 160 -9.16 -2.40 5.89
N LEU A 161 -8.04 -1.70 6.07
CA LEU A 161 -7.94 -0.27 5.73
C LEU A 161 -8.14 -0.01 4.24
N ALA A 162 -7.60 -0.86 3.36
CA ALA A 162 -7.89 -0.76 1.94
C ALA A 162 -9.37 -0.98 1.66
N ILE A 163 -9.96 -2.07 2.16
CA ILE A 163 -11.36 -2.39 1.88
C ILE A 163 -12.26 -1.23 2.30
N ASP A 164 -12.09 -0.69 3.52
CA ASP A 164 -12.84 0.48 3.97
C ASP A 164 -12.66 1.67 3.03
N TRP A 165 -11.42 2.00 2.67
CA TRP A 165 -11.14 3.18 1.86
C TRP A 165 -11.72 3.06 0.45
N PHE A 166 -11.52 1.92 -0.21
CA PHE A 166 -12.00 1.64 -1.56
C PHE A 166 -13.51 1.34 -1.62
N SER A 167 -14.18 1.10 -0.49
CA SER A 167 -15.64 0.92 -0.45
C SER A 167 -16.44 2.21 -0.25
N ARG A 168 -15.78 3.31 0.16
CA ARG A 168 -16.42 4.59 0.46
C ARG A 168 -16.55 5.51 -0.76
N HIS A 169 -15.92 5.16 -1.87
CA HIS A 169 -15.78 5.98 -3.08
C HIS A 169 -15.96 5.10 -4.32
#